data_AF-A0A964WYD6-F1
#
_entry.id   AF-A0A964WYD6-F1
#
_cell.length_a   1.000
_cell.length_b   1.000
_cell.length_c   1.000
_cell.angle_alpha   90.00
_cell.angle_beta   90.00
_cell.angle_gamma   90.00
#
_symmetry.space_group_name_H-M   'P 1'
#
loop_
_entity.id
_entity.type
_entity.pdbx_description
1 polymer ?
#
loop_
_entity_poly.entity_id
_entity_poly.type
_entity_poly.pdbx_seq_one_letter_code
_entity_poly.pdbx_strand_id
1 'polypeptide(L)'
;MKKILFLLALVGPMAVFSQVKVGANPEIIDPGSIMELESTNKALVLTRLNNEQMANLNPLNGALVYNVDTSCLHYHTGNQWVNLCELSSGISFTNNGDGTVTLVDGQDNEITFNGAEETITTLTDNLNSTYTYTNEAGDQTQITTNDFDGEWASLSNIPPDIVDGDDNTVTSLTQDNVTGLITYTNESMVNQTAEVVSADANNEIIPGSNGGAFYQSPIKAFGKIAGDGTSVRVTPGVTVTKLAGAGHYRVNLPIGLVVDADYIIQIAQPSREGTGNDDPSISYLNQTNAGFEVIIGDNDNGGTDTGRFDSEFMFTIFDL
;
A
#
# COMPACT_ATOMS: atom_id res chain seq x y z
N MET A 1 -6.01 109.10 59.66
CA MET A 1 -6.86 108.54 58.59
C MET A 1 -6.44 109.13 57.25
N LYS A 2 -5.81 108.35 56.37
CA LYS A 2 -5.94 108.36 54.90
C LYS A 2 -4.88 107.41 54.33
N LYS A 3 -5.37 106.36 53.67
CA LYS A 3 -4.61 105.32 52.99
C LYS A 3 -3.96 105.91 51.75
N ILE A 4 -2.65 105.76 51.56
CA ILE A 4 -2.04 105.77 50.24
C ILE A 4 -1.10 104.56 50.16
N LEU A 5 -1.61 103.57 49.44
CA LEU A 5 -1.00 102.33 49.01
C LEU A 5 0.11 102.67 48.01
N PHE A 6 1.39 102.47 48.37
CA PHE A 6 2.46 102.48 47.37
C PHE A 6 2.71 101.04 46.92
N LEU A 7 2.00 100.69 45.85
CA LEU A 7 2.13 99.46 45.09
C LEU A 7 3.55 99.39 44.51
N LEU A 8 4.42 98.56 45.09
CA LEU A 8 5.71 98.22 44.48
C LEU A 8 5.42 97.22 43.35
N ALA A 9 5.07 97.76 42.17
CA ALA A 9 4.94 96.99 40.96
C ALA A 9 6.32 96.42 40.58
N LEU A 10 6.46 95.11 40.73
CA LEU A 10 7.57 94.32 40.22
C LEU A 10 7.55 94.38 38.69
N VAL A 11 8.20 95.39 38.11
CA VAL A 11 8.48 95.46 36.67
C VAL A 11 9.68 94.55 36.40
N GLY A 12 9.43 93.25 36.30
CA GLY A 12 10.38 92.32 35.69
C GLY A 12 10.48 92.63 34.19
N PRO A 13 11.66 92.48 33.57
CA PRO A 13 11.84 92.81 32.16
C PRO A 13 10.92 91.94 31.29
N MET A 14 9.88 92.55 30.70
CA MET A 14 9.13 91.94 29.61
C MET A 14 10.01 92.01 28.37
N ALA A 15 10.63 90.89 28.01
CA ALA A 15 11.22 90.76 26.69
C ALA A 15 10.08 90.70 25.67
N VAL A 16 9.82 91.82 24.99
CA VAL A 16 8.89 91.86 23.87
C VAL A 16 9.65 91.33 22.66
N PHE A 17 9.40 90.08 22.27
CA PHE A 17 9.91 89.55 21.01
C PHE A 17 9.02 90.10 19.89
N SER A 18 9.53 91.05 19.10
CA SER A 18 8.83 91.49 17.90
C SER A 18 9.12 90.49 16.79
N GLN A 19 8.08 89.78 16.33
CA GLN A 19 8.11 89.13 15.02
C GLN A 19 7.80 90.18 13.95
N VAL A 20 8.28 89.98 12.72
CA VAL A 20 8.12 90.96 11.64
C VAL A 20 7.26 90.37 10.53
N LYS A 21 6.03 90.85 10.39
CA LYS A 21 5.22 90.59 9.19
C LYS A 21 5.26 91.80 8.26
N VAL A 22 5.53 91.56 6.98
CA VAL A 22 5.54 92.62 5.96
C VAL A 22 4.53 92.28 4.86
N GLY A 23 3.51 93.12 4.73
CA GLY A 23 2.47 92.97 3.71
C GLY A 23 1.06 93.02 4.28
N ALA A 24 0.16 92.18 3.74
CA ALA A 24 -1.21 92.08 4.21
C ALA A 24 -1.28 91.46 5.62
N ASN A 25 -2.36 91.77 6.36
CA ASN A 25 -2.66 91.22 7.68
C ASN A 25 -1.48 91.24 8.70
N PRO A 26 -0.78 92.37 8.89
CA PRO A 26 0.42 92.42 9.74
C PRO A 26 0.16 92.09 11.22
N GLU A 27 -1.10 92.21 11.67
CA GLU A 27 -1.53 91.88 13.03
C GLU A 27 -1.62 90.36 13.29
N ILE A 28 -1.63 89.56 12.23
CA ILE A 28 -1.82 88.10 12.28
C ILE A 28 -0.54 87.47 11.70
N ILE A 29 0.45 87.25 12.55
CA ILE A 29 1.67 86.53 12.21
C ILE A 29 1.59 85.10 12.74
N ASP A 30 2.04 84.12 11.96
CA ASP A 30 2.14 82.75 12.44
C ASP A 30 3.14 82.68 13.62
N PRO A 31 2.79 82.08 14.78
CA PRO A 31 3.69 82.02 15.93
C PRO A 31 5.06 81.38 15.64
N GLY A 32 5.17 80.56 14.61
CA GLY A 32 6.43 79.96 14.14
C GLY A 32 7.31 80.88 13.29
N SER A 33 6.82 82.04 12.85
CA SER A 33 7.51 82.96 11.96
C SER A 33 8.36 83.99 12.71
N ILE A 34 9.66 84.07 12.39
CA ILE A 34 10.49 85.24 12.77
C ILE A 34 10.24 86.40 11.79
N MET A 35 10.05 86.07 10.51
CA MET A 35 9.70 87.00 9.43
C MET A 35 8.69 86.35 8.48
N GLU A 36 7.58 87.04 8.21
CA GLU A 36 6.54 86.56 7.30
C GLU A 36 6.26 87.61 6.21
N LEU A 37 6.10 87.16 4.96
CA LEU A 37 5.80 88.02 3.82
C LEU A 37 4.46 87.60 3.22
N GLU A 38 3.46 88.50 3.23
CA GLU A 38 2.14 88.21 2.67
C GLU A 38 1.75 89.27 1.62
N SER A 39 1.65 88.88 0.35
CA SER A 39 1.22 89.78 -0.71
C SER A 39 0.57 89.03 -1.86
N THR A 40 -0.44 89.64 -2.48
CA THR A 40 -1.08 89.14 -3.71
C THR A 40 -0.41 89.68 -4.99
N ASN A 41 0.51 90.64 -4.88
CA ASN A 41 1.12 91.30 -6.05
C ASN A 41 2.61 91.68 -5.88
N LYS A 42 3.26 91.33 -4.77
CA LYS A 42 4.70 91.54 -4.54
C LYS A 42 5.35 90.20 -4.16
N ALA A 43 6.66 90.11 -4.40
CA ALA A 43 7.47 88.95 -4.06
C ALA A 43 8.73 89.39 -3.30
N LEU A 44 9.34 88.44 -2.58
CA LEU A 44 10.70 88.62 -2.06
C LEU A 44 11.68 88.61 -3.23
N VAL A 45 12.34 89.74 -3.47
CA VAL A 45 13.48 89.80 -4.37
C VAL A 45 14.74 89.58 -3.56
N LEU A 46 15.41 88.46 -3.80
CA LEU A 46 16.69 88.14 -3.17
C LEU A 46 17.82 88.96 -3.78
N THR A 47 18.95 89.05 -3.07
CA THR A 47 20.17 89.65 -3.60
C THR A 47 20.56 88.96 -4.90
N ARG A 48 20.71 89.74 -5.97
CA ARG A 48 21.06 89.27 -7.31
C ARG A 48 22.56 89.42 -7.54
N LEU A 49 23.27 88.31 -7.73
CA LEU A 49 24.72 88.29 -7.87
C LEU A 49 25.11 87.48 -9.11
N ASN A 50 26.20 87.85 -9.78
CA ASN A 50 26.84 86.95 -10.76
C ASN A 50 27.76 85.94 -10.03
N ASN A 51 28.34 84.99 -10.76
CA ASN A 51 29.17 83.93 -10.18
C ASN A 51 30.36 84.47 -9.36
N GLU A 52 31.04 85.49 -9.88
CA GLU A 52 32.19 86.09 -9.21
C GLU A 52 31.79 86.84 -7.93
N GLN A 53 30.70 87.60 -7.97
CA GLN A 53 30.15 88.30 -6.82
C GLN A 53 29.65 87.34 -5.74
N MET A 54 29.02 86.23 -6.14
CA MET A 54 28.52 85.21 -5.23
C MET A 54 29.67 84.43 -4.58
N ALA A 55 30.72 84.07 -5.35
CA ALA A 55 31.90 83.37 -4.84
C ALA A 55 32.73 84.20 -3.85
N ASN A 56 32.74 85.52 -4.01
CA ASN A 56 33.43 86.44 -3.11
C ASN A 56 32.58 86.89 -1.91
N LEU A 57 31.32 86.42 -1.80
CA LEU A 57 30.47 86.70 -0.65
C LEU A 57 30.88 85.77 0.52
N ASN A 58 30.87 86.30 1.75
CA ASN A 58 31.14 85.52 2.96
C ASN A 58 29.88 85.37 3.84
N PRO A 59 28.81 84.69 3.37
CA PRO A 59 27.52 84.62 4.04
C PRO A 59 27.49 83.59 5.19
N LEU A 60 26.41 83.62 5.98
CA LEU A 60 26.09 82.55 6.94
C LEU A 60 25.58 81.29 6.22
N ASN A 61 25.61 80.15 6.92
CA ASN A 61 24.96 78.92 6.46
C ASN A 61 23.43 79.15 6.32
N GLY A 62 22.85 78.69 5.22
CA GLY A 62 21.44 78.87 4.86
C GLY A 62 21.14 80.18 4.11
N ALA A 63 22.13 81.01 3.81
CA ALA A 63 21.91 82.22 3.01
C ALA A 63 21.39 81.90 1.60
N LEU A 64 20.46 82.70 1.10
CA LEU A 64 19.80 82.53 -0.20
C LEU A 64 20.07 83.74 -1.11
N VAL A 65 20.47 83.47 -2.35
CA VAL A 65 20.71 84.50 -3.38
C VAL A 65 20.18 84.03 -4.73
N TYR A 66 19.78 84.97 -5.58
CA TYR A 66 19.47 84.67 -6.98
C TYR A 66 20.73 84.92 -7.81
N ASN A 67 21.28 83.87 -8.41
CA ASN A 67 22.43 84.01 -9.27
C ASN A 67 21.97 84.33 -10.70
N VAL A 68 22.47 85.44 -11.27
CA VAL A 68 22.06 85.92 -12.59
C VAL A 68 22.74 85.20 -13.74
N ASP A 69 23.91 84.60 -13.54
CA ASP A 69 24.61 83.85 -14.58
C ASP A 69 23.98 82.47 -14.78
N THR A 70 23.62 81.79 -13.69
CA THR A 70 22.92 80.50 -13.72
C THR A 70 21.39 80.64 -13.78
N SER A 71 20.88 81.87 -13.67
CA SER A 71 19.44 82.18 -13.61
C SER A 71 18.67 81.34 -12.59
N CYS A 72 19.27 81.11 -11.42
CA CYS A 72 18.71 80.22 -10.41
C CYS A 72 19.00 80.67 -8.96
N LEU A 73 18.12 80.25 -8.05
CA LEU A 73 18.33 80.31 -6.60
C LEU A 73 19.51 79.44 -6.15
N HIS A 74 20.38 80.02 -5.33
CA HIS A 74 21.48 79.31 -4.69
C HIS A 74 21.35 79.45 -3.18
N TYR A 75 21.64 78.37 -2.44
CA TYR A 75 21.79 78.42 -0.99
C TYR A 75 23.22 78.08 -0.57
N HIS A 76 23.68 78.70 0.51
CA HIS A 76 25.03 78.47 1.03
C HIS A 76 24.99 77.40 2.13
N THR A 77 25.75 76.31 2.01
CA THR A 77 25.82 75.22 3.00
C THR A 77 26.72 75.51 4.20
N GLY A 78 27.38 76.68 4.21
CA GLY A 78 28.47 77.02 5.13
C GLY A 78 29.85 76.78 4.51
N ASN A 79 29.95 75.91 3.51
CA ASN A 79 31.20 75.64 2.81
C ASN A 79 31.14 76.03 1.33
N GLN A 80 30.02 75.81 0.64
CA GLN A 80 29.90 76.01 -0.80
C GLN A 80 28.49 76.55 -1.15
N TRP A 81 28.36 77.13 -2.34
CA TRP A 81 27.05 77.45 -2.92
C TRP A 81 26.47 76.25 -3.67
N VAL A 82 25.23 75.89 -3.37
CA VAL A 82 24.48 74.84 -4.06
C VAL A 82 23.41 75.47 -4.94
N ASN A 83 23.41 75.09 -6.21
CA ASN A 83 22.40 75.46 -7.19
C ASN A 83 21.12 74.63 -6.96
N LEU A 84 20.01 75.28 -6.60
CA LEU A 84 18.77 74.58 -6.27
C LEU A 84 17.97 74.14 -7.51
N CYS A 85 18.27 74.67 -8.70
CA CYS A 85 17.63 74.25 -9.95
C CYS A 85 18.37 73.08 -10.60
N GLU A 86 19.61 72.81 -10.19
CA GLU A 86 20.43 71.69 -10.65
C GLU A 86 20.51 70.57 -9.61
N LEU A 87 19.69 70.63 -8.54
CA LEU A 87 19.36 69.44 -7.79
C LEU A 87 18.58 68.53 -8.75
N SER A 88 19.34 67.71 -9.48
CA SER A 88 18.84 66.70 -10.40
C SER A 88 17.84 65.85 -9.63
N SER A 89 16.56 66.19 -9.86
CA SER A 89 15.41 65.34 -9.75
C SER A 89 15.26 64.70 -8.37
N GLY A 90 14.57 65.43 -7.50
CA GLY A 90 14.10 64.89 -6.24
C GLY A 90 13.27 63.63 -6.51
N ILE A 91 13.60 62.55 -5.83
CA ILE A 91 12.78 61.33 -5.81
C ILE A 91 11.34 61.76 -5.56
N SER A 92 10.45 61.44 -6.49
CA SER A 92 9.02 61.72 -6.33
C SER A 92 8.25 60.42 -6.09
N PHE A 93 7.23 60.51 -5.25
CA PHE A 93 6.32 59.42 -4.94
C PHE A 93 4.94 59.84 -5.44
N THR A 94 4.37 59.07 -6.36
CA THR A 94 3.01 59.29 -6.88
C THR A 94 2.12 58.13 -6.44
N ASN A 95 1.02 58.43 -5.75
CA ASN A 95 -0.05 57.47 -5.54
C ASN A 95 -0.97 57.53 -6.77
N ASN A 96 -1.10 56.41 -7.48
CA ASN A 96 -1.81 56.34 -8.75
C ASN A 96 -3.34 56.22 -8.60
N GLY A 97 -3.84 56.05 -7.37
CA GLY A 97 -5.27 55.93 -7.10
C GLY A 97 -5.89 54.58 -7.50
N ASP A 98 -5.07 53.62 -7.95
CA ASP A 98 -5.44 52.26 -8.33
C ASP A 98 -4.88 51.20 -7.38
N GLY A 99 -4.34 51.61 -6.22
CA GLY A 99 -3.70 50.72 -5.26
C GLY A 99 -2.19 50.56 -5.47
N THR A 100 -1.59 51.24 -6.46
CA THR A 100 -0.14 51.25 -6.68
C THR A 100 0.52 52.57 -6.28
N VAL A 101 1.82 52.51 -6.01
CA VAL A 101 2.67 53.68 -5.76
C VAL A 101 3.85 53.65 -6.73
N THR A 102 4.05 54.73 -7.47
CA THR A 102 5.17 54.90 -8.40
C THR A 102 6.25 55.80 -7.80
N LEU A 103 7.48 55.31 -7.84
CA LEU A 103 8.69 56.08 -7.57
C LEU A 103 9.26 56.56 -8.89
N VAL A 104 9.50 57.86 -9.01
CA VAL A 104 10.31 58.41 -10.10
C VAL A 104 11.64 58.85 -9.52
N ASP A 105 12.72 58.27 -10.01
CA ASP A 105 14.07 58.60 -9.55
C ASP A 105 14.57 59.92 -10.13
N GLY A 106 15.83 60.22 -9.84
CA GLY A 106 16.45 61.45 -10.26
C GLY A 106 16.73 61.57 -11.78
N GLN A 107 16.34 60.57 -12.57
CA GLN A 107 16.65 60.40 -13.98
C GLN A 107 15.40 60.02 -14.77
N ASP A 108 14.20 60.26 -14.22
CA ASP A 108 12.89 59.88 -14.77
C ASP A 108 12.70 58.36 -14.95
N ASN A 109 13.47 57.52 -14.24
CA ASN A 109 13.19 56.09 -14.20
C ASN A 109 12.05 55.82 -13.22
N GLU A 110 11.08 55.02 -13.66
CA GLU A 110 9.92 54.67 -12.87
C GLU A 110 10.01 53.24 -12.31
N ILE A 111 9.69 53.09 -11.01
CA ILE A 111 9.45 51.80 -10.37
C ILE A 111 8.08 51.86 -9.70
N THR A 112 7.18 50.96 -10.07
CA THR A 112 5.83 50.88 -9.51
C THR A 112 5.69 49.69 -8.58
N PHE A 113 5.19 49.93 -7.36
CA PHE A 113 4.92 48.92 -6.35
C PHE A 113 3.42 48.68 -6.27
N ASN A 114 3.02 47.41 -6.25
CA ASN A 114 1.64 47.04 -5.95
C ASN A 114 1.41 47.11 -4.45
N GLY A 115 0.43 47.91 -4.02
CA GLY A 115 0.02 48.05 -2.62
C GLY A 115 -1.30 47.34 -2.30
N ALA A 116 -1.82 46.52 -3.21
CA ALA A 116 -3.03 45.72 -2.97
C ALA A 116 -2.81 44.70 -1.83
N GLU A 117 -3.90 44.32 -1.15
CA GLU A 117 -3.86 43.24 -0.15
C GLU A 117 -3.53 41.90 -0.85
N GLU A 118 -2.48 41.23 -0.37
CA GLU A 118 -2.13 39.87 -0.80
C GLU A 118 -3.31 38.93 -0.48
N THR A 119 -3.68 38.06 -1.43
CA THR A 119 -4.75 37.08 -1.21
C THR A 119 -4.17 35.73 -0.81
N ILE A 120 -4.94 34.91 -0.09
CA ILE A 120 -4.46 33.61 0.39
C ILE A 120 -4.56 32.60 -0.75
N THR A 121 -3.43 32.01 -1.16
CA THR A 121 -3.43 30.81 -2.01
C THR A 121 -3.94 29.60 -1.23
N THR A 122 -4.63 28.68 -1.91
CA THR A 122 -5.18 27.48 -1.27
C THR A 122 -4.69 26.21 -1.94
N LEU A 123 -4.50 25.17 -1.13
CA LEU A 123 -4.33 23.79 -1.58
C LEU A 123 -5.44 22.96 -0.95
N THR A 124 -6.35 22.47 -1.77
CA THR A 124 -7.53 21.71 -1.32
C THR A 124 -7.41 20.27 -1.76
N ASP A 125 -7.64 19.33 -0.84
CA ASP A 125 -7.75 17.90 -1.14
C ASP A 125 -9.10 17.62 -1.82
N ASN A 126 -9.09 17.02 -3.00
CA ASN A 126 -10.31 16.72 -3.76
C ASN A 126 -10.93 15.37 -3.38
N LEU A 127 -10.32 14.60 -2.47
CA LEU A 127 -10.75 13.27 -2.04
C LEU A 127 -10.86 12.24 -3.18
N ASN A 128 -10.10 12.45 -4.25
CA ASN A 128 -10.06 11.60 -5.45
C ASN A 128 -8.64 11.44 -6.01
N SER A 129 -7.64 11.32 -5.13
CA SER A 129 -6.22 11.21 -5.50
C SER A 129 -5.65 12.44 -6.25
N THR A 130 -6.30 13.60 -6.10
CA THR A 130 -5.79 14.87 -6.63
C THR A 130 -5.93 16.01 -5.63
N TYR A 131 -5.08 17.02 -5.78
CA TYR A 131 -5.17 18.29 -5.05
C TYR A 131 -5.42 19.44 -6.03
N THR A 132 -6.22 20.42 -5.63
CA THR A 132 -6.42 21.66 -6.38
C THR A 132 -5.64 22.78 -5.72
N TYR A 133 -4.61 23.28 -6.41
CA TYR A 133 -3.93 24.52 -6.05
C TYR A 133 -4.67 25.69 -6.71
N THR A 134 -5.08 26.69 -5.93
CA THR A 134 -5.65 27.94 -6.45
C THR A 134 -4.68 29.08 -6.16
N ASN A 135 -4.21 29.77 -7.21
CA ASN A 135 -3.34 30.94 -7.06
C ASN A 135 -4.16 32.19 -6.66
N GLU A 136 -3.47 33.30 -6.44
CA GLU A 136 -4.06 34.58 -6.03
C GLU A 136 -4.93 35.23 -7.12
N ALA A 137 -4.70 34.87 -8.39
CA ALA A 137 -5.54 35.27 -9.51
C ALA A 137 -6.81 34.40 -9.66
N GLY A 138 -6.95 33.36 -8.83
CA GLY A 138 -8.04 32.38 -8.91
C GLY A 138 -7.81 31.27 -9.93
N ASP A 139 -6.65 31.23 -10.60
CA ASP A 139 -6.31 30.15 -11.51
C ASP A 139 -6.07 28.85 -10.73
N GLN A 140 -6.63 27.76 -11.25
CA GLN A 140 -6.52 26.46 -10.64
C GLN A 140 -5.58 25.55 -11.42
N THR A 141 -4.66 24.92 -10.68
CA THR A 141 -3.81 23.85 -11.19
C THR A 141 -4.13 22.58 -10.43
N GLN A 142 -4.51 21.52 -11.15
CA GLN A 142 -4.72 20.21 -10.56
C GLN A 142 -3.40 19.47 -10.47
N ILE A 143 -3.07 19.00 -9.27
CA ILE A 143 -1.91 18.17 -8.98
C ILE A 143 -2.42 16.74 -8.83
N THR A 144 -2.04 15.87 -9.77
CA THR A 144 -2.33 14.44 -9.70
C THR A 144 -1.23 13.77 -8.90
N THR A 145 -1.58 13.18 -7.75
CA THR A 145 -0.67 12.22 -7.10
C THR A 145 -0.91 10.90 -7.80
N ASN A 146 0.06 10.40 -8.57
CA ASN A 146 -0.07 9.12 -9.27
C ASN A 146 -0.67 8.08 -8.31
N ASP A 147 -1.76 7.52 -8.80
CA ASP A 147 -2.76 6.79 -8.06
C ASP A 147 -2.16 5.68 -7.19
N PHE A 148 -2.67 5.57 -5.97
CA PHE A 148 -2.62 4.34 -5.20
C PHE A 148 -4.06 3.85 -4.97
N ASP A 149 -4.94 3.99 -5.97
CA ASP A 149 -6.26 3.35 -6.07
C ASP A 149 -6.20 1.82 -5.90
N GLY A 150 -4.99 1.25 -5.93
CA GLY A 150 -4.74 -0.17 -5.77
C GLY A 150 -4.79 -0.92 -7.10
N GLU A 151 -5.02 -0.24 -8.22
CA GLU A 151 -4.90 -0.82 -9.54
C GLU A 151 -3.43 -0.79 -9.98
N TRP A 152 -2.87 -1.96 -10.29
CA TRP A 152 -1.47 -2.08 -10.72
C TRP A 152 -1.11 -1.24 -11.96
N ALA A 153 -2.12 -0.89 -12.77
CA ALA A 153 -1.96 -0.09 -13.98
C ALA A 153 -1.61 1.39 -13.73
N SER A 154 -1.79 1.90 -12.51
CA SER A 154 -1.50 3.30 -12.16
C SER A 154 -0.01 3.58 -11.92
N LEU A 155 0.80 2.54 -11.69
CA LEU A 155 2.23 2.67 -11.47
C LEU A 155 2.97 2.88 -12.80
N SER A 156 3.63 4.03 -12.95
CA SER A 156 4.52 4.31 -14.08
C SER A 156 5.95 3.83 -13.80
N ASN A 157 6.69 3.41 -14.84
CA ASN A 157 8.09 2.95 -14.76
C ASN A 157 8.33 1.70 -13.90
N ILE A 158 7.37 0.78 -13.85
CA ILE A 158 7.58 -0.53 -13.26
C ILE A 158 8.64 -1.29 -14.11
N PRO A 159 9.65 -1.94 -13.49
CA PRO A 159 10.58 -2.81 -14.19
C PRO A 159 9.84 -3.86 -15.05
N PRO A 160 10.30 -4.16 -16.28
CA PRO A 160 9.65 -5.13 -17.17
C PRO A 160 9.40 -6.51 -16.52
N ASP A 161 10.34 -6.94 -15.68
CA ASP A 161 10.33 -8.19 -14.88
C ASP A 161 9.21 -8.26 -13.82
N ILE A 162 8.51 -7.14 -13.56
CA ILE A 162 7.34 -7.09 -12.66
C ILE A 162 6.03 -6.92 -13.46
N VAL A 163 6.12 -6.54 -14.74
CA VAL A 163 4.97 -6.21 -15.61
C VAL A 163 4.57 -7.36 -16.53
N ASP A 164 5.47 -8.30 -16.81
CA ASP A 164 5.23 -9.37 -17.77
C ASP A 164 4.23 -10.44 -17.30
N GLY A 165 3.77 -10.34 -16.05
CA GLY A 165 2.76 -11.21 -15.48
C GLY A 165 3.27 -12.61 -15.14
N ASP A 166 4.58 -12.83 -15.13
CA ASP A 166 5.19 -14.11 -14.70
C ASP A 166 5.15 -14.32 -13.18
N ASP A 167 5.02 -13.24 -12.40
CA ASP A 167 4.79 -13.28 -10.94
C ASP A 167 3.38 -13.81 -10.59
N ASN A 168 2.47 -13.89 -11.57
CA ASN A 168 1.28 -14.71 -11.44
C ASN A 168 1.66 -16.18 -11.70
N THR A 169 2.37 -16.74 -10.72
CA THR A 169 2.91 -18.10 -10.66
C THR A 169 1.79 -19.15 -10.69
N VAL A 170 1.13 -19.32 -11.84
CA VAL A 170 0.19 -20.41 -12.06
C VAL A 170 1.00 -21.68 -12.28
N THR A 171 1.47 -22.24 -11.17
CA THR A 171 1.95 -23.62 -11.13
C THR A 171 0.76 -24.54 -10.97
N SER A 172 0.78 -25.69 -11.64
CA SER A 172 -0.28 -26.68 -11.50
C SER A 172 0.31 -28.07 -11.30
N LEU A 173 -0.34 -28.86 -10.44
CA LEU A 173 -0.02 -30.25 -10.22
C LEU A 173 -1.27 -31.07 -10.50
N THR A 174 -1.21 -31.92 -11.51
CA THR A 174 -2.32 -32.78 -11.89
C THR A 174 -1.88 -34.23 -11.96
N GLN A 175 -2.76 -35.15 -11.61
CA GLN A 175 -2.56 -36.59 -11.78
C GLN A 175 -3.58 -37.12 -12.77
N ASP A 176 -3.11 -37.92 -13.72
CA ASP A 176 -3.98 -38.67 -14.61
C ASP A 176 -4.52 -39.91 -13.90
N ASN A 177 -5.84 -40.02 -13.75
CA ASN A 177 -6.46 -41.12 -13.01
C ASN A 177 -6.38 -42.48 -13.72
N VAL A 178 -6.04 -42.51 -15.02
CA VAL A 178 -5.94 -43.75 -15.81
C VAL A 178 -4.51 -44.28 -15.78
N THR A 179 -3.53 -43.40 -15.96
CA THR A 179 -2.11 -43.79 -16.07
C THR A 179 -1.35 -43.64 -14.76
N GLY A 180 -1.87 -42.83 -13.83
CA GLY A 180 -1.16 -42.45 -12.61
C GLY A 180 -0.01 -41.46 -12.84
N LEU A 181 0.14 -40.91 -14.05
CA LEU A 181 1.16 -39.92 -14.36
C LEU A 181 0.87 -38.60 -13.63
N ILE A 182 1.83 -38.16 -12.82
CA ILE A 182 1.82 -36.83 -12.22
C ILE A 182 2.49 -35.87 -13.18
N THR A 183 1.83 -34.75 -13.49
CA THR A 183 2.37 -33.65 -14.27
C THR A 183 2.40 -32.38 -13.42
N TYR A 184 3.59 -31.83 -13.25
CA TYR A 184 3.82 -30.50 -12.69
C TYR A 184 4.11 -29.54 -13.85
N THR A 185 3.30 -28.50 -14.02
CA THR A 185 3.57 -27.40 -14.94
C THR A 185 4.15 -26.24 -14.14
N ASN A 186 5.40 -25.86 -14.43
CA ASN A 186 6.06 -24.74 -13.76
C ASN A 186 5.59 -23.37 -14.31
N GLU A 187 6.08 -22.31 -13.69
CA GLU A 187 5.85 -20.91 -14.06
C GLU A 187 6.26 -20.58 -15.50
N SER A 188 7.23 -21.31 -16.07
CA SER A 188 7.63 -21.18 -17.47
C SER A 188 6.76 -22.00 -18.45
N MET A 189 5.63 -22.55 -18.00
CA MET A 189 4.77 -23.46 -18.76
C MET A 189 5.47 -24.74 -19.25
N VAL A 190 6.50 -25.17 -18.53
CA VAL A 190 7.24 -26.41 -18.81
C VAL A 190 6.72 -27.51 -17.90
N ASN A 191 6.34 -28.63 -18.53
CA ASN A 191 5.87 -29.82 -17.83
C ASN A 191 7.04 -30.68 -17.35
N GLN A 192 6.98 -31.10 -16.10
CA GLN A 192 7.81 -32.13 -15.50
C GLN A 192 6.90 -33.27 -15.05
N THR A 193 7.29 -34.51 -15.31
CA THR A 193 6.44 -35.67 -15.06
C THR A 193 7.07 -36.68 -14.11
N ALA A 194 6.24 -37.35 -13.32
CA ALA A 194 6.64 -38.47 -12.47
C ALA A 194 5.60 -39.59 -12.56
N GLU A 195 6.05 -40.83 -12.73
CA GLU A 195 5.17 -42.00 -12.75
C GLU A 195 4.93 -42.50 -11.32
N VAL A 196 3.67 -42.73 -10.95
CA VAL A 196 3.30 -43.32 -9.66
C VAL A 196 3.42 -44.85 -9.68
N VAL A 197 3.26 -45.45 -10.85
CA VAL A 197 3.34 -46.89 -11.08
C VAL A 197 4.16 -47.12 -12.34
N SER A 198 5.11 -48.07 -12.32
CA SER A 198 5.89 -48.42 -13.52
C SER A 198 4.98 -48.95 -14.62
N ALA A 199 5.24 -48.52 -15.86
CA ALA A 199 4.59 -49.01 -17.07
C ALA A 199 5.17 -50.35 -17.59
N ASP A 200 6.12 -50.96 -16.87
CA ASP A 200 6.69 -52.24 -17.24
C ASP A 200 5.64 -53.36 -17.35
N ALA A 201 5.83 -54.25 -18.32
CA ALA A 201 4.96 -55.42 -18.46
C ALA A 201 5.05 -56.35 -17.24
N ASN A 202 3.94 -56.98 -16.88
CA ASN A 202 3.80 -57.88 -15.74
C ASN A 202 3.93 -57.19 -14.36
N ASN A 203 3.64 -55.90 -14.27
CA ASN A 203 3.52 -55.22 -12.99
C ASN A 203 2.29 -55.73 -12.21
N GLU A 204 2.46 -56.10 -10.94
CA GLU A 204 1.37 -56.54 -10.06
C GLU A 204 0.59 -55.35 -9.46
N ILE A 205 1.16 -54.15 -9.55
CA ILE A 205 0.54 -52.90 -9.12
C ILE A 205 0.04 -52.18 -10.37
N ILE A 206 -1.19 -51.67 -10.32
CA ILE A 206 -1.81 -50.88 -11.40
C ILE A 206 -2.23 -49.51 -10.86
N PRO A 207 -2.50 -48.51 -11.72
CA PRO A 207 -3.18 -47.30 -11.31
C PRO A 207 -4.60 -47.63 -10.80
N GLY A 208 -4.93 -47.15 -9.60
CA GLY A 208 -6.28 -47.21 -9.04
C GLY A 208 -7.21 -46.18 -9.70
N SER A 209 -8.48 -46.14 -9.28
CA SER A 209 -9.48 -45.21 -9.83
C SER A 209 -9.15 -43.72 -9.63
N ASN A 210 -8.19 -43.41 -8.75
CA ASN A 210 -7.67 -42.07 -8.47
C ASN A 210 -6.24 -41.86 -9.02
N GLY A 211 -5.74 -42.73 -9.90
CA GLY A 211 -4.37 -42.67 -10.44
C GLY A 211 -3.26 -43.12 -9.47
N GLY A 212 -3.59 -43.40 -8.20
CA GLY A 212 -2.62 -43.89 -7.21
C GLY A 212 -2.17 -45.34 -7.45
N ALA A 213 -1.08 -45.76 -6.80
CA ALA A 213 -0.65 -47.15 -6.83
C ALA A 213 -1.68 -48.07 -6.13
N PHE A 214 -2.17 -49.08 -6.85
CA PHE A 214 -3.17 -50.03 -6.36
C PHE A 214 -2.68 -51.47 -6.52
N TYR A 215 -2.74 -52.23 -5.44
CA TYR A 215 -2.44 -53.66 -5.42
C TYR A 215 -3.66 -54.40 -4.88
N GLN A 216 -4.15 -55.39 -5.63
CA GLN A 216 -5.18 -56.29 -5.18
C GLN A 216 -4.63 -57.71 -5.10
N SER A 217 -4.58 -58.26 -3.89
CA SER A 217 -4.14 -59.64 -3.72
C SER A 217 -5.12 -60.62 -4.38
N PRO A 218 -4.62 -61.65 -5.08
CA PRO A 218 -5.46 -62.77 -5.50
C PRO A 218 -5.96 -63.59 -4.31
N ILE A 219 -5.29 -63.55 -3.16
CA ILE A 219 -5.76 -64.20 -1.93
C ILE A 219 -6.82 -63.30 -1.28
N LYS A 220 -8.09 -63.71 -1.36
CA LYS A 220 -9.20 -62.95 -0.76
C LYS A 220 -9.36 -63.26 0.74
N ALA A 221 -9.20 -64.52 1.12
CA ALA A 221 -9.21 -64.90 2.53
C ALA A 221 -8.43 -66.19 2.80
N PHE A 222 -8.02 -66.36 4.05
CA PHE A 222 -7.43 -67.61 4.54
C PHE A 222 -7.74 -67.77 6.02
N GLY A 223 -7.69 -69.00 6.51
CA GLY A 223 -7.94 -69.25 7.90
C GLY A 223 -7.44 -70.58 8.40
N LYS A 224 -7.18 -70.65 9.70
CA LYS A 224 -6.97 -71.85 10.52
C LYS A 224 -8.10 -71.93 11.54
N ILE A 225 -8.80 -73.07 11.55
CA ILE A 225 -9.99 -73.32 12.36
C ILE A 225 -9.71 -74.51 13.28
N ALA A 226 -10.14 -74.44 14.53
CA ALA A 226 -10.06 -75.54 15.49
C ALA A 226 -11.21 -76.54 15.30
N GLY A 227 -11.07 -77.77 15.82
CA GLY A 227 -12.08 -78.83 15.63
C GLY A 227 -13.45 -78.55 16.25
N ASP A 228 -13.54 -77.64 17.22
CA ASP A 228 -14.81 -77.15 17.76
C ASP A 228 -15.49 -76.09 16.87
N GLY A 229 -14.84 -75.66 15.78
CA GLY A 229 -15.27 -74.59 14.89
C GLY A 229 -14.76 -73.20 15.27
N THR A 230 -13.98 -73.09 16.34
CA THR A 230 -13.41 -71.80 16.77
C THR A 230 -12.38 -71.30 15.77
N SER A 231 -12.49 -70.03 15.38
CA SER A 231 -11.53 -69.36 14.48
C SER A 231 -10.23 -69.08 15.22
N VAL A 232 -9.13 -69.77 14.85
CA VAL A 232 -7.81 -69.61 15.49
C VAL A 232 -7.08 -68.41 14.89
N ARG A 233 -7.02 -68.35 13.56
CA ARG A 233 -6.49 -67.21 12.78
C ARG A 233 -7.23 -67.16 11.47
N VAL A 234 -7.98 -66.09 11.21
CA VAL A 234 -8.83 -66.00 10.03
C VAL A 234 -8.79 -64.57 9.51
N THR A 235 -8.87 -64.38 8.19
CA THR A 235 -9.05 -63.06 7.56
C THR A 235 -10.20 -62.30 8.23
N PRO A 236 -10.02 -61.02 8.61
CA PRO A 236 -11.09 -60.23 9.24
C PRO A 236 -12.40 -60.28 8.47
N GLY A 237 -13.51 -60.51 9.18
CA GLY A 237 -14.87 -60.59 8.60
C GLY A 237 -15.29 -61.99 8.16
N VAL A 238 -14.36 -62.91 7.92
CA VAL A 238 -14.70 -64.33 7.70
C VAL A 238 -14.97 -65.00 9.04
N THR A 239 -16.03 -65.80 9.10
CA THR A 239 -16.42 -66.54 10.31
C THR A 239 -16.62 -68.00 9.99
N VAL A 240 -16.51 -68.87 10.99
CA VAL A 240 -16.80 -70.30 10.84
C VAL A 240 -17.83 -70.74 11.86
N THR A 241 -18.81 -71.51 11.39
CA THR A 241 -19.86 -72.10 12.22
C THR A 241 -19.75 -73.61 12.14
N LYS A 242 -19.63 -74.28 13.28
CA LYS A 242 -19.78 -75.73 13.33
C LYS A 242 -21.25 -76.10 13.16
N LEU A 243 -21.53 -76.91 12.16
CA LEU A 243 -22.88 -77.39 11.86
C LEU A 243 -23.19 -78.67 12.65
N ALA A 244 -24.43 -79.14 12.57
CA ALA A 244 -24.83 -80.36 13.26
C ALA A 244 -24.09 -81.58 12.70
N GLY A 245 -23.57 -82.42 13.60
CA GLY A 245 -22.73 -83.57 13.25
C GLY A 245 -21.24 -83.29 13.44
N ALA A 246 -20.45 -84.35 13.52
CA ALA A 246 -19.00 -84.23 13.62
C ALA A 246 -18.42 -83.80 12.26
N GLY A 247 -17.32 -83.05 12.28
CA GLY A 247 -16.53 -82.73 11.08
C GLY A 247 -17.25 -81.88 10.03
N HIS A 248 -18.34 -81.18 10.39
CA HIS A 248 -19.12 -80.38 9.46
C HIS A 248 -19.06 -78.91 9.86
N TYR A 249 -18.46 -78.08 8.99
CA TYR A 249 -18.25 -76.66 9.24
C TYR A 249 -18.78 -75.84 8.08
N ARG A 250 -19.24 -74.61 8.34
CA ARG A 250 -19.54 -73.59 7.34
C ARG A 250 -18.60 -72.42 7.50
N VAL A 251 -17.85 -72.09 6.45
CA VAL A 251 -17.09 -70.86 6.34
C VAL A 251 -18.00 -69.80 5.72
N ASN A 252 -18.27 -68.73 6.45
CA ASN A 252 -19.08 -67.61 5.99
C ASN A 252 -18.18 -66.44 5.58
N LEU A 253 -18.37 -65.93 4.37
CA LEU A 253 -17.62 -64.81 3.81
C LEU A 253 -18.39 -63.50 3.99
N PRO A 254 -17.69 -62.37 4.23
CA PRO A 254 -18.32 -61.06 4.23
C PRO A 254 -18.80 -60.69 2.81
N ILE A 255 -19.86 -59.89 2.75
CA ILE A 255 -20.44 -59.42 1.49
C ILE A 255 -19.37 -58.68 0.66
N GLY A 256 -19.27 -59.04 -0.62
CA GLY A 256 -18.37 -58.40 -1.56
C GLY A 256 -16.92 -58.89 -1.48
N LEU A 257 -16.60 -59.88 -0.64
CA LEU A 257 -15.27 -60.49 -0.62
C LEU A 257 -14.95 -61.22 -1.94
N VAL A 258 -15.95 -61.94 -2.45
CA VAL A 258 -15.98 -62.62 -3.75
C VAL A 258 -17.30 -62.27 -4.42
N VAL A 259 -17.32 -62.21 -5.76
CA VAL A 259 -18.50 -61.73 -6.50
C VAL A 259 -19.50 -62.86 -6.78
N ASP A 260 -18.98 -64.07 -7.00
CA ASP A 260 -19.73 -65.27 -7.36
C ASP A 260 -19.20 -66.53 -6.64
N ALA A 261 -19.55 -67.71 -7.15
CA ALA A 261 -19.19 -69.00 -6.59
C ALA A 261 -18.00 -69.69 -7.30
N ASP A 262 -17.34 -69.02 -8.26
CA ASP A 262 -16.26 -69.60 -9.08
C ASP A 262 -14.86 -69.36 -8.51
N TYR A 263 -14.75 -68.79 -7.31
CA TYR A 263 -13.48 -68.64 -6.59
C TYR A 263 -12.83 -69.98 -6.28
N ILE A 264 -11.51 -69.98 -6.10
CA ILE A 264 -10.73 -71.19 -5.84
C ILE A 264 -10.66 -71.44 -4.33
N ILE A 265 -11.02 -72.65 -3.92
CA ILE A 265 -10.88 -73.12 -2.53
C ILE A 265 -9.70 -74.09 -2.45
N GLN A 266 -8.71 -73.75 -1.64
CA GLN A 266 -7.69 -74.70 -1.19
C GLN A 266 -7.93 -75.02 0.28
N ILE A 267 -8.12 -76.29 0.60
CA ILE A 267 -8.30 -76.78 1.98
C ILE A 267 -7.23 -77.80 2.33
N ALA A 268 -6.82 -77.79 3.59
CA ALA A 268 -5.88 -78.75 4.14
C ALA A 268 -6.27 -79.11 5.57
N GLN A 269 -5.86 -80.31 6.00
CA GLN A 269 -6.00 -80.76 7.38
C GLN A 269 -4.71 -81.44 7.84
N PRO A 270 -4.49 -81.55 9.16
CA PRO A 270 -3.37 -82.33 9.69
C PRO A 270 -3.48 -83.82 9.36
N SER A 271 -2.34 -84.47 9.18
CA SER A 271 -2.20 -85.92 9.22
C SER A 271 -2.59 -86.48 10.59
N ARG A 272 -2.98 -87.77 10.63
CA ARG A 272 -3.26 -88.52 11.86
C ARG A 272 -2.19 -89.56 12.20
N GLU A 273 -1.14 -89.66 11.39
CA GLU A 273 0.05 -90.50 11.63
C GLU A 273 -0.30 -91.97 12.00
N GLY A 274 -1.41 -92.51 11.49
CA GLY A 274 -1.84 -93.89 11.72
C GLY A 274 -2.45 -94.20 13.09
N THR A 275 -2.97 -93.20 13.84
CA THR A 275 -3.66 -93.42 15.12
C THR A 275 -5.13 -93.00 15.06
N GLY A 276 -6.05 -93.91 15.42
CA GLY A 276 -7.49 -93.65 15.35
C GLY A 276 -7.97 -93.61 13.91
N ASN A 277 -8.66 -92.53 13.53
CA ASN A 277 -9.09 -92.27 12.15
C ASN A 277 -7.85 -92.02 11.27
N ASP A 278 -7.34 -93.07 10.64
CA ASP A 278 -6.01 -93.13 10.04
C ASP A 278 -5.96 -92.74 8.55
N ASP A 279 -7.12 -92.58 7.91
CA ASP A 279 -7.27 -92.15 6.52
C ASP A 279 -8.11 -90.85 6.42
N PRO A 280 -7.60 -89.72 6.94
CA PRO A 280 -8.35 -88.47 7.01
C PRO A 280 -8.61 -87.88 5.60
N SER A 281 -9.89 -87.70 5.29
CA SER A 281 -10.39 -87.05 4.08
C SER A 281 -10.95 -85.67 4.40
N ILE A 282 -10.80 -84.72 3.47
CA ILE A 282 -11.35 -83.37 3.58
C ILE A 282 -11.93 -82.97 2.22
N SER A 283 -13.13 -82.39 2.24
CA SER A 283 -13.82 -81.92 1.05
C SER A 283 -14.59 -80.65 1.33
N TYR A 284 -14.90 -79.88 0.28
CA TYR A 284 -15.82 -78.75 0.36
C TYR A 284 -17.12 -79.07 -0.39
N LEU A 285 -18.19 -78.38 -0.02
CA LEU A 285 -19.48 -78.45 -0.69
C LEU A 285 -20.27 -77.14 -0.51
N ASN A 286 -21.38 -76.99 -1.25
CA ASN A 286 -22.26 -75.82 -1.20
C ASN A 286 -21.50 -74.48 -1.35
N GLN A 287 -20.62 -74.38 -2.34
CA GLN A 287 -19.91 -73.14 -2.64
C GLN A 287 -20.87 -72.08 -3.19
N THR A 288 -20.82 -70.90 -2.59
CA THR A 288 -21.62 -69.72 -2.93
C THR A 288 -20.80 -68.46 -2.70
N ASN A 289 -21.22 -67.30 -3.19
CA ASN A 289 -20.55 -66.03 -2.87
C ASN A 289 -20.62 -65.62 -1.38
N ALA A 290 -21.46 -66.29 -0.58
CA ALA A 290 -21.53 -66.10 0.87
C ALA A 290 -20.62 -67.09 1.64
N GLY A 291 -19.99 -68.05 0.95
CA GLY A 291 -19.10 -69.03 1.54
C GLY A 291 -19.39 -70.46 1.13
N PHE A 292 -18.84 -71.40 1.90
CA PHE A 292 -18.83 -72.83 1.58
C PHE A 292 -18.83 -73.68 2.85
N GLU A 293 -19.14 -74.96 2.69
CA GLU A 293 -19.09 -75.93 3.77
C GLU A 293 -17.89 -76.86 3.62
N VAL A 294 -17.36 -77.33 4.75
CA VAL A 294 -16.23 -78.26 4.83
C VAL A 294 -16.68 -79.51 5.56
N ILE A 295 -16.38 -80.67 4.98
CA ILE A 295 -16.58 -81.99 5.58
C ILE A 295 -15.23 -82.63 5.83
N ILE A 296 -15.03 -83.08 7.06
CA ILE A 296 -13.89 -83.86 7.50
C ILE A 296 -14.40 -85.22 7.98
N GLY A 297 -13.78 -86.28 7.48
CA GLY A 297 -14.13 -87.63 7.85
C GLY A 297 -13.01 -88.60 7.57
N ASP A 298 -13.17 -89.80 8.07
CA ASP A 298 -12.23 -90.90 7.89
C ASP A 298 -12.73 -91.80 6.76
N ASN A 299 -11.84 -92.10 5.82
CA ASN A 299 -12.17 -92.92 4.66
C ASN A 299 -11.76 -94.35 4.98
N ASP A 300 -12.72 -95.24 5.27
CA ASP A 300 -12.50 -96.54 5.90
C ASP A 300 -11.87 -97.65 5.02
N ASN A 301 -11.13 -97.26 3.98
CA ASN A 301 -10.50 -98.16 3.03
C ASN A 301 -11.46 -99.15 2.33
N GLY A 302 -12.75 -98.80 2.19
CA GLY A 302 -13.61 -99.31 1.11
C GLY A 302 -14.77 -100.23 1.51
N GLY A 303 -15.49 -99.96 2.62
CA GLY A 303 -16.64 -100.79 3.00
C GLY A 303 -17.86 -100.08 3.60
N THR A 304 -17.69 -98.93 4.26
CA THR A 304 -18.73 -98.20 4.99
C THR A 304 -18.66 -96.70 4.68
N ASP A 305 -19.73 -95.97 5.02
CA ASP A 305 -19.76 -94.52 4.85
C ASP A 305 -18.68 -93.85 5.71
N THR A 306 -18.06 -92.79 5.18
CA THR A 306 -17.03 -92.00 5.86
C THR A 306 -17.45 -91.62 7.28
N GLY A 307 -16.68 -92.04 8.28
CA GLY A 307 -16.90 -91.67 9.68
C GLY A 307 -16.48 -90.23 9.92
N ARG A 308 -17.44 -89.30 10.06
CA ARG A 308 -17.11 -87.89 10.27
C ARG A 308 -16.52 -87.66 11.66
N PHE A 309 -15.55 -86.76 11.76
CA PHE A 309 -14.92 -86.39 13.03
C PHE A 309 -14.49 -84.93 13.05
N ASP A 310 -14.40 -84.37 14.25
CA ASP A 310 -13.97 -83.00 14.44
C ASP A 310 -12.45 -82.87 14.30
N SER A 311 -11.99 -81.93 13.48
CA SER A 311 -10.57 -81.64 13.29
C SER A 311 -10.32 -80.17 13.04
N GLU A 312 -9.12 -79.73 13.42
CA GLU A 312 -8.63 -78.48 12.84
C GLU A 312 -8.44 -78.62 11.32
N PHE A 313 -8.62 -77.51 10.62
CA PHE A 313 -8.37 -77.41 9.18
C PHE A 313 -7.94 -75.99 8.81
N MET A 314 -7.38 -75.86 7.62
CA MET A 314 -7.00 -74.60 7.01
C MET A 314 -7.72 -74.43 5.69
N PHE A 315 -7.98 -73.18 5.32
CA PHE A 315 -8.44 -72.84 4.00
C PHE A 315 -7.70 -71.61 3.46
N THR A 316 -7.59 -71.52 2.14
CA THR A 316 -7.19 -70.32 1.40
C THR A 316 -8.14 -70.15 0.22
N ILE A 317 -8.59 -68.93 0.00
CA ILE A 317 -9.49 -68.52 -1.06
C ILE A 317 -8.71 -67.65 -2.02
N PHE A 318 -8.68 -68.04 -3.29
CA PHE A 318 -8.15 -67.22 -4.37
C PHE A 318 -9.28 -66.79 -5.29
N ASP A 319 -9.24 -65.55 -5.76
CA ASP A 319 -10.17 -65.02 -6.73
C ASP A 319 -9.47 -63.94 -7.58
N LEU A 320 -9.75 -63.92 -8.88
CA LEU A 320 -8.98 -63.16 -9.89
C LEU A 320 -9.57 -61.78 -10.15
#